data_AF-A0A5W5K1W6-F1
#
_entry.id   AF-A0A5W5K1W6-F1
#
_cell.length_a   1.000
_cell.length_b   1.000
_cell.length_c   1.000
_cell.angle_alpha   90.00
_cell.angle_beta   90.00
_cell.angle_gamma   90.00
#
_symmetry.space_group_name_H-M   'P 1'
#
loop_
_entity.id
_entity.type
_entity.pdbx_description
1 polymer ?
#
loop_
_entity_poly.entity_id
_entity_poly.type
_entity_poly.pdbx_seq_one_letter_code
_entity_poly.pdbx_strand_id
1 'polypeptide(L)'
;MSQEEFDRRDMNSMLDELERQQLYCKRDQLATLVFSPVRKTGENWIERLQWLLSTGGFGFHSPLTREQGQRALNYLAGYVGQGTTEQLATSVEWGARDKQLEKS
;
A
#
# COMPACT_ATOMS: atom_id res chain seq x y z
N MET A 1 16.66 -19.85 7.08
CA MET A 1 15.82 -18.71 6.71
C MET A 1 15.51 -17.93 7.96
N SER A 2 15.82 -16.64 8.00
CA SER A 2 15.49 -15.79 9.14
C SER A 2 14.03 -15.33 9.07
N GLN A 3 13.45 -14.93 10.22
CA GLN A 3 12.10 -14.34 10.24
C GLN A 3 12.01 -13.12 9.32
N GLU A 4 13.06 -12.29 9.29
CA GLU A 4 13.10 -11.12 8.42
C GLU A 4 13.08 -11.48 6.93
N GLU A 5 13.73 -12.57 6.50
CA GLU A 5 13.64 -13.02 5.10
C GLU A 5 12.22 -13.47 4.73
N PHE A 6 11.51 -14.11 5.67
CA PHE A 6 10.11 -14.48 5.48
C PHE A 6 9.22 -13.24 5.38
N ASP A 7 9.36 -12.31 6.32
CA ASP A 7 8.61 -11.05 6.36
C ASP A 7 8.85 -10.22 5.10
N ARG A 8 10.10 -10.16 4.62
CA ARG A 8 10.44 -9.49 3.36
C ARG A 8 9.76 -10.15 2.16
N ARG A 9 9.72 -11.48 2.11
CA ARG A 9 9.03 -12.20 1.01
C ARG A 9 7.52 -11.97 1.06
N ASP A 10 6.93 -11.99 2.25
CA ASP A 10 5.49 -11.76 2.44
C ASP A 10 5.10 -10.33 2.06
N MET A 11 5.84 -9.32 2.55
CA MET A 11 5.65 -7.93 2.17
C MET A 11 5.78 -7.73 0.65
N ASN A 12 6.81 -8.33 0.03
CA ASN A 12 7.00 -8.24 -1.41
C ASN A 12 5.83 -8.85 -2.20
N SER A 13 5.30 -9.99 -1.73
CA SER A 13 4.14 -10.64 -2.36
C SER A 13 2.88 -9.79 -2.25
N MET A 14 2.67 -9.13 -1.11
CA MET A 14 1.58 -8.17 -0.91
C MET A 14 1.71 -6.98 -1.86
N LEU A 15 2.92 -6.42 -2.03
CA LEU A 15 3.16 -5.32 -2.96
C LEU A 15 2.96 -5.73 -4.43
N ASP A 16 3.38 -6.94 -4.81
CA ASP A 16 3.13 -7.48 -6.15
C ASP A 16 1.62 -7.56 -6.45
N GLU A 17 0.81 -7.94 -5.46
CA GLU A 17 -0.64 -8.02 -5.60
C GLU A 17 -1.30 -6.63 -5.67
N LEU A 18 -0.79 -5.64 -4.93
CA LEU A 18 -1.24 -4.24 -5.09
C LEU A 18 -0.91 -3.72 -6.49
N GLU A 19 0.28 -4.02 -7.00
CA GLU A 19 0.71 -3.62 -8.35
C GLU A 19 -0.18 -4.25 -9.44
N ARG A 20 -0.54 -5.53 -9.28
CA ARG A 20 -1.51 -6.22 -10.17
C ARG A 20 -2.89 -5.56 -10.18
N GLN A 21 -3.27 -4.96 -9.05
CA GLN A 21 -4.51 -4.20 -8.91
C GLN A 21 -4.32 -2.71 -9.26
N GLN A 22 -3.20 -2.37 -9.89
CA GLN A 22 -2.84 -1.03 -10.35
C GLN A 22 -2.77 0.01 -9.23
N LEU A 23 -2.42 -0.42 -8.01
CA LEU A 23 -2.09 0.47 -6.91
C LEU A 23 -0.57 0.42 -6.68
N TYR A 24 0.11 1.46 -7.14
CA TYR A 24 1.55 1.58 -7.10
C TYR A 24 2.00 2.38 -5.90
N CYS A 25 3.18 2.08 -5.38
CA CYS A 25 3.84 2.87 -4.35
C CYS A 25 5.36 2.79 -4.52
N LYS A 26 6.09 3.63 -3.77
CA LYS A 26 7.56 3.56 -3.73
C LYS A 26 8.01 2.33 -2.93
N ARG A 27 7.97 1.15 -3.55
CA ARG A 27 8.31 -0.16 -2.97
C ARG A 27 9.61 -0.15 -2.17
N ASP A 28 10.70 0.32 -2.79
CA ASP A 28 12.02 0.30 -2.15
C ASP A 28 12.08 1.22 -0.92
N GLN A 29 11.43 2.38 -1.00
CA GLN A 29 11.35 3.32 0.11
C GLN A 29 10.50 2.74 1.24
N LEU A 30 9.36 2.13 0.93
CA LEU A 30 8.47 1.50 1.89
C LEU A 30 9.18 0.32 2.59
N ALA A 31 9.82 -0.57 1.82
CA ALA A 31 10.57 -1.70 2.37
C ALA A 31 11.72 -1.23 3.26
N THR A 32 12.44 -0.18 2.86
CA THR A 32 13.52 0.40 3.66
C THR A 32 13.00 0.94 5.01
N LEU A 33 11.82 1.56 5.01
CA LEU A 33 11.24 2.14 6.23
C LEU A 33 10.58 1.08 7.14
N VAL A 34 9.97 0.05 6.55
CA VAL A 34 9.38 -1.08 7.27
C VAL A 34 10.46 -1.92 7.95
N PHE A 35 11.54 -2.25 7.23
CA PHE A 35 12.64 -3.07 7.75
C PHE A 35 13.78 -2.25 8.35
N SER A 36 13.58 -0.94 8.56
CA SER A 36 14.58 -0.07 9.19
C SER A 36 15.00 -0.61 10.56
N PRO A 37 16.30 -0.55 10.92
CA PRO A 37 16.78 -0.97 12.24
C PRO A 37 16.22 -0.08 13.37
N VAL A 38 15.66 1.09 13.04
CA VAL A 38 14.97 1.99 13.98
C VAL A 38 13.50 1.56 14.16
N ARG A 39 13.29 0.26 14.38
CA ARG A 39 11.97 -0.35 14.66
C ARG A 39 11.91 -0.78 16.13
N LYS A 40 10.72 -0.85 16.71
CA LYS A 40 10.59 -1.38 18.07
C LYS A 40 10.99 -2.85 18.08
N THR A 41 11.70 -3.30 19.11
CA THR A 41 12.05 -4.72 19.27
C THR A 41 10.78 -5.56 19.38
N GLY A 42 10.61 -6.53 18.49
CA GLY A 42 9.42 -7.40 18.43
C GLY A 42 8.24 -6.83 17.64
N GLU A 43 8.36 -5.63 17.05
CA GLU A 43 7.36 -5.05 16.15
C GLU A 43 7.31 -5.84 14.84
N ASN A 44 6.12 -6.30 14.46
CA ASN A 44 5.91 -6.97 13.18
C ASN A 44 5.98 -5.94 12.05
N TRP A 45 6.49 -6.35 10.89
CA TRP A 45 6.51 -5.53 9.67
C TRP A 45 5.11 -4.99 9.29
N ILE A 46 4.03 -5.72 9.61
CA ILE A 46 2.64 -5.27 9.40
C ILE A 46 2.27 -4.10 10.31
N GLU A 47 2.59 -4.17 11.60
CA GLU A 47 2.33 -3.08 12.57
C GLU A 47 3.11 -1.83 12.16
N ARG A 48 4.35 -2.03 11.73
CA ARG A 48 5.20 -0.95 11.22
C ARG A 48 4.62 -0.33 9.95
N LEU A 49 4.15 -1.15 9.01
CA LEU A 49 3.50 -0.68 7.79
C LEU A 49 2.23 0.11 8.13
N GLN A 50 1.41 -0.37 9.06
CA GLN A 50 0.22 0.33 9.51
C GLN A 50 0.57 1.72 10.05
N TRP A 51 1.53 1.81 10.97
CA TRP A 51 1.97 3.09 11.53
C TRP A 51 2.50 4.02 10.45
N LEU A 52 3.32 3.51 9.54
CA LEU A 52 3.82 4.26 8.40
C LEU A 52 2.63 4.87 7.65
N LEU A 53 1.72 4.04 7.11
CA LEU A 53 0.58 4.50 6.31
C LEU A 53 -0.34 5.49 7.03
N SER A 54 -0.49 5.38 8.36
CA SER A 54 -1.23 6.36 9.17
C SER A 54 -0.53 7.72 9.26
N THR A 55 0.79 7.78 9.10
CA THR A 55 1.58 9.02 9.16
C THR A 55 1.82 9.69 7.80
N GLY A 56 1.55 8.99 6.69
CA GLY A 56 1.67 9.56 5.34
C GLY A 56 1.32 8.59 4.22
N GLY A 57 1.03 9.13 3.03
CA GLY A 57 0.58 8.34 1.89
C GLY A 57 1.68 7.63 1.07
N PHE A 58 2.96 7.65 1.46
CA PHE A 58 4.13 7.02 0.79
C PHE A 58 4.22 7.17 -0.75
N GLY A 59 3.59 8.20 -1.32
CA GLY A 59 3.51 8.37 -2.77
C GLY A 59 2.75 7.24 -3.45
N PHE A 60 1.70 6.72 -2.81
CA PHE A 60 0.77 5.81 -3.45
C PHE A 60 0.05 6.52 -4.59
N HIS A 61 0.01 5.87 -5.75
CA HIS A 61 -0.68 6.39 -6.92
C HIS A 61 -1.33 5.25 -7.70
N SER A 62 -2.42 5.56 -8.39
CA SER A 62 -3.13 4.60 -9.22
C SER A 62 -3.63 5.30 -10.48
N PRO A 63 -3.51 4.69 -11.68
CA PRO A 63 -4.16 5.20 -12.88
C PRO A 63 -5.69 4.99 -12.83
N LEU A 64 -6.19 4.18 -11.90
CA LEU A 64 -7.61 3.91 -11.73
C LEU A 64 -8.31 5.01 -10.94
N THR A 65 -9.64 5.06 -11.07
CA THR A 65 -10.44 5.88 -10.15
C THR A 65 -10.46 5.25 -8.76
N ARG A 66 -10.78 6.05 -7.75
CA ARG A 66 -10.89 5.59 -6.36
C ARG A 66 -11.84 4.38 -6.21
N GLU A 67 -12.96 4.38 -6.93
CA GLU A 67 -13.93 3.29 -6.87
C GLU A 67 -13.38 1.98 -7.45
N GLN A 68 -12.60 2.06 -8.53
CA GLN A 68 -11.94 0.91 -9.14
C GLN A 68 -10.78 0.41 -8.26
N GLY A 69 -10.03 1.33 -7.65
CA GLY A 69 -8.95 1.04 -6.71
C GLY A 69 -9.41 0.52 -5.34
N GLN A 70 -10.71 0.52 -5.05
CA GLN A 70 -11.28 0.03 -3.80
C GLN A 70 -10.88 -1.43 -3.51
N ARG A 71 -10.73 -2.26 -4.55
CA ARG A 71 -10.30 -3.65 -4.41
C ARG A 71 -8.88 -3.74 -3.80
N ALA A 72 -7.95 -2.91 -4.27
CA ALA A 72 -6.58 -2.87 -3.78
C ALA A 72 -6.54 -2.38 -2.33
N LEU A 73 -7.34 -1.37 -2.00
CA LEU A 73 -7.50 -0.89 -0.64
C LEU A 73 -8.07 -1.97 0.29
N ASN A 74 -9.09 -2.72 -0.16
CA ASN A 74 -9.67 -3.81 0.63
C ASN A 74 -8.67 -4.95 0.87
N TYR A 75 -7.83 -5.26 -0.14
CA TYR A 75 -6.76 -6.23 0.03
C TYR A 75 -5.73 -5.75 1.06
N LEU A 76 -5.28 -4.49 0.95
CA LEU A 76 -4.37 -3.89 1.93
C LEU A 76 -4.98 -3.82 3.33
N ALA A 77 -6.29 -3.61 3.44
CA ALA A 77 -7.01 -3.55 4.71
C ALA A 77 -6.98 -4.89 5.45
N GLY A 78 -6.80 -6.01 4.75
CA GLY A 78 -6.56 -7.32 5.36
C GLY A 78 -5.25 -7.39 6.15
N TYR A 79 -4.27 -6.53 5.83
CA TYR A 79 -2.99 -6.44 6.54
C TYR A 79 -3.01 -5.33 7.59
N VAL A 80 -3.37 -4.11 7.20
CA VAL A 80 -3.19 -2.90 8.05
C VAL A 80 -4.48 -2.36 8.66
N GLY A 81 -5.61 -3.03 8.41
CA GLY A 81 -6.94 -2.62 8.85
C GLY A 81 -7.60 -1.55 7.97
N GLN A 82 -8.94 -1.52 8.00
CA GLN A 82 -9.75 -0.63 7.17
C GLN A 82 -9.49 0.86 7.45
N GLY A 83 -9.42 1.27 8.73
CA GLY A 83 -9.21 2.67 9.08
C GLY A 83 -7.92 3.26 8.51
N THR A 84 -6.84 2.47 8.49
CA THR A 84 -5.56 2.87 7.88
C THR A 84 -5.68 3.01 6.37
N THR A 85 -6.35 2.07 5.70
CA THR A 85 -6.53 2.13 4.25
C THR A 85 -7.47 3.23 3.79
N GLU A 86 -8.49 3.57 4.58
CA GLU A 86 -9.38 4.70 4.30
C GLU A 86 -8.64 6.02 4.39
N GLN A 87 -7.74 6.17 5.38
CA GLN A 87 -6.85 7.32 5.47
C GLN A 87 -5.90 7.37 4.28
N LEU A 88 -5.26 6.26 3.94
CA LEU A 88 -4.39 6.15 2.76
C LEU A 88 -5.14 6.56 1.48
N ALA A 89 -6.39 6.15 1.32
CA ALA A 89 -7.21 6.47 0.15
C ALA A 89 -7.40 7.98 -0.06
N THR A 90 -7.30 8.79 0.99
CA THR A 90 -7.34 10.27 0.88
C THR A 90 -6.01 10.86 0.42
N SER A 91 -4.91 10.14 0.62
CA SER A 91 -3.55 10.55 0.23
C SER A 91 -3.09 9.94 -1.09
N VAL A 92 -3.77 8.92 -1.61
CA VAL A 92 -3.45 8.30 -2.90
C VAL A 92 -3.79 9.25 -4.04
N GLU A 93 -2.84 9.39 -4.96
CA GLU A 93 -3.07 10.08 -6.24
C GLU A 93 -3.85 9.15 -7.17
N TRP A 94 -5.17 9.35 -7.24
CA TRP A 94 -6.05 8.59 -8.12
C TRP A 94 -6.04 9.17 -9.53
N GLY A 95 -6.20 8.29 -10.52
CA GLY A 95 -6.45 8.69 -11.88
C GLY A 95 -7.73 9.53 -11.95
N ALA A 96 -7.73 10.51 -12.83
CA ALA A 96 -8.97 11.19 -13.18
C ALA A 96 -9.96 10.14 -13.70
N ARG A 97 -11.26 10.34 -13.44
CA ARG A 97 -12.27 9.68 -14.27
C ARG A 97 -11.91 10.01 -15.71
N ASP A 98 -11.42 9.02 -16.44
CA ASP A 98 -11.35 9.12 -17.88
C ASP A 98 -12.76 9.53 -18.30
N LYS A 99 -12.88 10.74 -18.86
CA LYS A 99 -14.10 11.16 -19.53
C LYS A 99 -14.21 10.21 -20.70
N GLN A 100 -14.85 9.06 -20.46
CA GLN A 100 -15.09 8.08 -21.49
C GLN A 100 -16.01 8.74 -22.51
N LEU A 101 -15.37 9.20 -23.59
CA LEU A 101 -15.88 9.57 -24.90
C LEU A 101 -17.29 10.15 -24.95
N GLU A 102 -17.36 11.48 -25.02
CA GLU A 102 -18.20 12.06 -26.07
C GLU A 102 -17.70 11.53 -27.42
N LYS A 103 -18.64 11.12 -28.28
CA LYS A 103 -18.52 10.65 -29.67
C LYS A 103 -18.50 9.12 -29.85
N SER A 104 -19.68 8.55 -30.10
CA SER A 104 -20.21 8.40 -31.47
C SER A 104 -21.70 8.07 -31.44
#